data_AF-A0AAD9N2K7-F1
#
_entry.id   AF-A0AAD9N2K7-F1
#
_cell.length_a   1.000
_cell.length_b   1.000
_cell.length_c   1.000
_cell.angle_alpha   90.00
_cell.angle_beta   90.00
_cell.angle_gamma   90.00
#
_symmetry.space_group_name_H-M   'P 1'
#
loop_
_entity.id
_entity.type
_entity.pdbx_description
1 polymer ?
#
loop_
_entity_poly.entity_id
_entity_poly.type
_entity_poly.pdbx_seq_one_letter_code
_entity_poly.pdbx_strand_id
1 'polypeptide(L)' 'MTTSAQSIHQEGRGAKDSLLGPKTMVSIGKWNVRTMNKTSNLAQVIREMKRYRLEILWVREC' A
#
# COMPACT_ATOMS: atom_id res chain seq x y z
N MET A 1 -24.11 -2.99 36.23
CA MET A 1 -24.46 -4.39 35.88
C MET A 1 -25.80 -4.30 35.17
N THR A 2 -26.00 -4.54 33.87
CA THR A 2 -25.33 -5.42 32.90
C THR A 2 -25.64 -4.85 31.51
N THR A 3 -24.63 -4.42 30.74
CA THR A 3 -24.85 -3.99 29.35
C THR A 3 -24.76 -5.22 28.46
N SER A 4 -25.91 -5.75 28.06
CA SER A 4 -26.00 -6.84 27.09
C SER A 4 -25.67 -6.29 25.70
N ALA A 5 -24.52 -6.71 25.17
CA ALA A 5 -24.11 -6.43 23.80
C ALA A 5 -25.02 -7.20 22.84
N GLN A 6 -26.06 -6.53 22.33
CA GLN A 6 -26.82 -7.06 21.20
C GLN A 6 -26.01 -6.86 19.92
N SER A 7 -25.39 -7.94 19.47
CA SER A 7 -24.77 -8.09 18.15
C SER A 7 -25.81 -7.81 17.07
N ILE A 8 -25.67 -6.67 16.39
CA ILE A 8 -26.43 -6.39 15.18
C ILE A 8 -25.70 -7.09 14.04
N HIS A 9 -26.07 -8.35 13.78
CA HIS A 9 -25.78 -9.00 12.52
C HIS A 9 -26.63 -8.34 11.44
N GLN A 10 -26.22 -7.16 10.99
CA GLN A 10 -26.68 -6.59 9.74
C GLN A 10 -25.96 -7.33 8.61
N GLU A 11 -26.59 -8.40 8.12
CA GLU A 11 -26.35 -8.88 6.76
C GLU A 11 -26.76 -7.78 5.79
N GLY A 12 -25.87 -6.82 5.61
CA GLY A 12 -25.94 -5.89 4.51
C GLY A 12 -25.76 -6.69 3.24
N ARG A 13 -26.87 -6.95 2.54
CA ARG A 13 -26.89 -7.10 1.08
C ARG A 13 -26.46 -5.75 0.48
N GLY A 14 -25.23 -5.33 0.76
CA GLY A 14 -24.55 -4.23 0.09
C GLY A 14 -24.22 -4.72 -1.31
N ALA A 15 -24.40 -3.84 -2.28
CA ALA A 15 -24.25 -4.11 -3.70
C ALA A 15 -23.10 -5.08 -3.99
N LYS A 16 -23.32 -5.99 -4.95
CA LYS A 16 -22.21 -6.66 -5.63
C LYS A 16 -21.43 -5.59 -6.39
N ASP A 17 -20.66 -4.76 -5.67
CA ASP A 17 -19.61 -3.95 -6.24
C ASP A 17 -18.73 -4.94 -6.98
N SER A 18 -18.83 -4.85 -8.31
CA SER A 18 -18.29 -5.74 -9.32
C SER A 18 -17.33 -6.79 -8.75
N LEU A 19 -17.75 -8.06 -8.70
CA LEU A 19 -16.85 -9.21 -8.56
C LEU A 19 -15.76 -9.22 -9.66
N LEU A 20 -15.92 -8.34 -10.66
CA LEU A 20 -15.09 -8.07 -11.83
C LEU A 20 -14.51 -6.65 -11.81
N GLY A 21 -14.26 -6.05 -10.64
CA GLY A 21 -13.52 -4.79 -10.56
C GLY A 21 -12.17 -4.95 -11.29
N PRO A 22 -11.68 -3.94 -12.03
CA PRO A 22 -10.44 -4.06 -12.75
C PRO A 22 -9.31 -4.46 -11.79
N LYS A 23 -8.53 -5.47 -12.17
CA LYS A 23 -7.36 -5.89 -11.41
C LYS A 23 -6.35 -4.74 -11.38
N THR A 24 -6.25 -4.05 -10.25
CA THR A 24 -5.21 -3.03 -10.04
C THR A 24 -3.85 -3.72 -9.96
N MET A 25 -2.97 -3.43 -10.91
CA MET A 25 -1.60 -3.93 -10.89
C MET A 25 -0.74 -2.91 -10.14
N VAL A 26 -0.30 -3.26 -8.92
CA VAL A 26 0.57 -2.40 -8.10
C VAL A 26 2.02 -2.82 -8.28
N SER A 27 2.89 -1.86 -8.60
CA SER A 27 4.33 -2.08 -8.72
C SER A 27 5.06 -1.66 -7.45
N ILE A 28 5.81 -2.60 -6.86
CA ILE A 28 6.49 -2.42 -5.57
C ILE A 28 7.99 -2.64 -5.75
N GLY A 29 8.79 -1.69 -5.30
CA GLY A 29 10.25 -1.80 -5.26
C GLY A 29 10.78 -1.91 -3.83
N LYS A 30 11.98 -2.49 -3.69
CA LYS A 30 12.72 -2.52 -2.43
C LYS A 30 13.99 -1.68 -2.57
N TRP A 31 14.32 -0.91 -1.53
CA TRP A 31 15.53 -0.10 -1.47
C TRP A 31 16.31 -0.32 -0.17
N ASN A 32 17.64 -0.31 -0.25
CA ASN A 32 18.50 -0.35 0.93
C ASN A 32 18.72 1.06 1.49
N VAL A 33 18.43 1.29 2.77
CA VAL A 33 18.60 2.61 3.40
C VAL A 33 20.06 3.12 3.38
N ARG A 34 21.06 2.21 3.41
CA ARG A 34 22.49 2.58 3.38
C ARG A 34 22.86 3.33 2.10
N THR A 35 22.24 2.96 0.98
CA THR A 35 22.43 3.66 -0.30
C THR A 35 21.63 4.96 -0.40
N MET A 36 20.77 5.27 0.57
CA MET A 36 19.92 6.48 0.63
C MET A 36 20.43 7.55 1.61
N ASN A 37 21.61 7.38 2.22
CA ASN A 37 22.08 8.19 3.35
C ASN A 37 22.45 9.67 3.04
N LYS A 38 22.12 10.19 1.85
CA LYS A 38 22.41 11.58 1.45
C LYS A 38 21.20 12.17 0.72
N THR A 39 20.97 13.47 0.91
CA THR A 39 19.87 14.22 0.25
C THR A 39 19.89 14.10 -1.27
N SER A 40 21.07 14.04 -1.89
CA SER A 40 21.24 13.79 -3.34
C SER A 40 20.66 12.44 -3.79
N ASN A 41 20.61 11.46 -2.90
CA ASN A 41 20.18 10.10 -3.21
C ASN A 41 18.66 9.99 -3.20
N LEU A 42 17.94 10.85 -2.47
CA LEU A 42 16.48 10.89 -2.52
C LEU A 42 15.99 11.31 -3.92
N ALA A 43 16.65 12.29 -4.55
CA ALA A 43 16.33 12.69 -5.92
C ALA A 43 16.59 11.55 -6.92
N GLN A 44 17.61 10.72 -6.68
CA GLN A 44 17.85 9.51 -7.46
C GLN A 44 16.77 8.45 -7.23
N VAL A 45 16.37 8.22 -5.98
CA VAL A 45 15.28 7.29 -5.63
C VAL A 45 13.98 7.69 -6.31
N ILE A 46 13.60 8.97 -6.24
CA ILE A 46 12.39 9.49 -6.91
C ILE A 46 12.47 9.29 -8.43
N ARG A 47 13.66 9.50 -9.03
CA ARG A 47 13.89 9.30 -10.46
C ARG A 47 13.71 7.83 -10.84
N GLU A 48 14.25 6.91 -10.05
CA GLU A 48 14.12 5.48 -10.31
C GLU A 48 12.69 4.98 -10.06
N MET A 49 11.99 5.48 -9.04
CA MET A 49 10.56 5.20 -8.85
C MET A 49 9.75 5.63 -10.07
N LYS A 50 10.00 6.82 -10.61
CA LYS A 50 9.37 7.28 -11.86
C LYS A 50 9.77 6.41 -13.06
N ARG A 51 11.05 6.06 -13.18
CA ARG A 51 11.61 5.24 -14.29
C ARG A 51 10.98 3.86 -14.36
N TYR A 52 10.83 3.20 -13.22
CA TYR A 52 10.22 1.86 -13.12
C TYR A 52 8.71 1.91 -12.84
N ARG A 53 8.12 3.11 -12.80
CA ARG A 53 6.70 3.36 -12.50
C ARG A 53 6.24 2.75 -11.18
N LEU A 54 7.15 2.66 -10.20
CA LEU A 54 6.88 2.12 -8.87
C LEU A 54 5.88 2.99 -8.13
N GLU A 55 4.86 2.35 -7.59
CA GLU A 55 3.83 3.00 -6.77
C GLU A 55 4.20 2.96 -5.29
N ILE A 56 4.89 1.89 -4.86
CA ILE A 56 5.29 1.70 -3.47
C ILE A 56 6.78 1.39 -3.41
N LEU A 57 7.48 2.07 -2.50
CA LEU A 57 8.88 1.77 -2.18
C LEU A 57 8.98 1.27 -0.74
N TRP A 58 9.47 0.06 -0.57
CA TRP A 58 9.84 -0.48 0.73
C TRP A 58 11.31 -0.22 1.01
N VAL A 59 11.58 0.62 2.01
CA VAL A 59 12.93 0.91 2.46
C VAL A 59 13.25 0.04 3.67
N ARG A 60 14.38 -0.66 3.61
CA ARG A 60 14.92 -1.38 4.77
C ARG A 60 16.43 -1.33 4.79
N GLU A 61 17.00 -1.53 5.96
CA GLU A 61 18.41 -1.89 6.07
C GLU A 61 18.56 -3.40 5.80
N CYS A 62 19.59 -3.76 5.04
CA CYS A 62 20.00 -5.13 4.76
C CYS A 62 21.42 -5.32 5.28
#